data_AF-A0A7J3XHA5-F1
#
_entry.id   AF-A0A7J3XHA5-F1
#
_cell.length_a   1.000
_cell.length_b   1.000
_cell.length_c   1.000
_cell.angle_alpha   90.00
_cell.angle_beta   90.00
_cell.angle_gamma   90.00
#
_symmetry.space_group_name_H-M   'P 1'
#
loop_
_entity.id
_entity.type
_entity.pdbx_description
1 polymer ?
#
loop_
_entity_poly.entity_id
_entity_poly.type
_entity_poly.pdbx_seq_one_letter_code
_entity_poly.pdbx_strand_id
1 'polypeptide(L)'
;VPYHFYSILAIVLVYLVVLFRRHFGPMLSAERRSVTEGKVLRDGAVPLMPTETILGEPVRERRAPATLFVVSVATLIAVTLLGMWYTGAQAIIESMAEEGVVYEAPWWTIAFSEALMESDAATALLWGSFAAYIVALVGVLASRALSFSRAMEYTVKGMYTMLYANAILLLAWSIKTATGAVGTAEYVVAHAVGVGVPAYSAPLIVFLVSMFVSYTTGTSWGTFGVMMPLAVPLAWKLALMQYGDVGLAYTVTAACIGAVFGGGIYGDHVSPISDTTIMSSMFSACDHIDHVKTQLPYGTLAATIGIVLYLLFLTGLTSALVLLPLGLVLLVAVYLALMRSRERYVPNYTAS
;
A
#
# COMPACT_ATOMS: atom_id res chain seq x y z
N VAL A 1 10.18 4.29 5.09
CA VAL A 1 9.67 4.14 6.47
C VAL A 1 9.81 2.68 6.90
N PRO A 2 10.73 2.34 7.82
CA PRO A 2 11.13 0.96 8.06
C PRO A 2 10.17 0.14 8.94
N TYR A 3 9.15 0.78 9.53
CA TYR A 3 8.14 0.15 10.40
C TYR A 3 6.91 -0.38 9.64
N HIS A 4 6.93 -0.45 8.31
CA HIS A 4 5.83 -1.00 7.50
C HIS A 4 5.85 -2.54 7.53
N PHE A 5 5.80 -3.12 8.73
CA PHE A 5 6.09 -4.53 8.94
C PHE A 5 5.19 -5.44 8.12
N TYR A 6 3.87 -5.25 8.18
CA TYR A 6 2.93 -6.07 7.43
C TYR A 6 3.23 -6.09 5.93
N SER A 7 3.38 -4.93 5.29
CA SER A 7 3.57 -4.83 3.84
C SER A 7 4.86 -5.50 3.40
N ILE A 8 5.96 -5.27 4.12
CA ILE A 8 7.26 -5.87 3.80
C ILE A 8 7.20 -7.40 3.99
N LEU A 9 6.63 -7.85 5.10
CA LEU A 9 6.48 -9.28 5.41
C LEU A 9 5.56 -9.99 4.41
N ALA A 10 4.47 -9.36 3.97
CA ALA A 10 3.57 -9.91 2.98
C ALA A 10 4.27 -10.07 1.62
N ILE A 11 5.04 -9.08 1.17
CA ILE A 11 5.84 -9.18 -0.06
C ILE A 11 6.84 -10.33 0.04
N VAL A 12 7.60 -10.42 1.14
CA VAL A 12 8.56 -11.50 1.34
C VAL A 12 7.88 -12.87 1.40
N LEU A 13 6.71 -12.96 2.03
CA LEU A 13 5.92 -14.20 2.07
C LEU A 13 5.54 -14.67 0.65
N VAL A 14 5.17 -13.77 -0.26
CA VAL A 14 4.93 -14.12 -1.67
C VAL A 14 6.19 -14.72 -2.30
N TYR A 15 7.36 -14.12 -2.10
CA TYR A 15 8.62 -14.67 -2.60
C TYR A 15 8.91 -16.06 -2.01
N LEU A 16 8.67 -16.28 -0.72
CA LEU A 16 8.84 -17.59 -0.08
C LEU A 16 7.89 -18.63 -0.68
N VAL A 17 6.63 -18.27 -0.95
CA VAL A 17 5.65 -19.13 -1.63
C VAL A 17 6.12 -19.52 -3.02
N VAL A 18 6.60 -18.55 -3.80
CA VAL A 18 7.10 -18.79 -5.17
C VAL A 18 8.37 -19.66 -5.18
N LEU A 19 9.33 -19.39 -4.29
CA LEU A 19 10.62 -20.10 -4.25
C LEU A 19 10.46 -21.56 -3.81
N PHE A 20 9.70 -21.79 -2.75
CA PHE A 20 9.52 -23.13 -2.20
C PHE A 20 8.37 -23.90 -2.83
N ARG A 21 7.49 -23.22 -3.57
CA ARG A 21 6.32 -23.79 -4.25
C ARG A 21 5.48 -24.70 -3.37
N ARG A 22 5.19 -24.25 -2.15
CA ARG A 22 4.19 -24.92 -1.31
C ARG A 22 3.24 -23.92 -0.70
N HIS A 23 1.98 -24.25 -0.83
CA HIS A 23 0.88 -23.51 -0.24
C HIS A 23 0.46 -24.14 1.09
N PHE A 24 -0.29 -23.39 1.88
CA PHE A 24 -0.95 -23.90 3.09
C PHE A 24 -2.39 -23.40 3.20
N GLY A 25 -3.16 -24.02 4.11
CA GLY A 25 -4.56 -23.65 4.34
C GLY A 25 -5.49 -23.95 3.16
N PRO A 26 -6.51 -23.12 2.92
CA PRO A 26 -7.46 -23.29 1.81
C PRO A 26 -6.79 -23.23 0.44
N MET A 27 -5.72 -22.44 0.27
CA MET A 27 -5.00 -22.35 -1.00
C MET A 27 -4.41 -23.70 -1.41
N LEU A 28 -3.84 -24.42 -0.46
CA LEU A 28 -3.33 -25.78 -0.70
C LEU A 28 -4.45 -26.76 -1.07
N SER A 29 -5.65 -26.59 -0.52
CA SER A 29 -6.80 -27.42 -0.85
C SER A 29 -7.29 -27.14 -2.27
N ALA A 30 -7.30 -25.86 -2.68
CA ALA A 30 -7.62 -25.45 -4.04
C ALA A 30 -6.58 -25.95 -5.06
N GLU A 31 -5.29 -25.87 -4.71
CA GLU A 31 -4.19 -26.40 -5.53
C GLU A 31 -4.32 -27.91 -5.72
N ARG A 32 -4.49 -28.67 -4.62
CA ARG A 32 -4.68 -30.12 -4.68
C ARG A 32 -5.86 -30.51 -5.55
N ARG A 33 -7.03 -29.88 -5.35
CA ARG A 33 -8.21 -30.11 -6.19
C ARG A 33 -7.89 -29.88 -7.67
N SER A 34 -7.20 -28.79 -8.00
CA SER A 34 -6.82 -28.49 -9.38
C SER A 34 -5.92 -29.58 -9.98
N VAL A 35 -4.90 -30.03 -9.24
CA VAL A 35 -3.92 -31.02 -9.74
C VAL A 35 -4.48 -32.44 -9.77
N THR A 36 -5.18 -32.89 -8.72
CA THR A 36 -5.62 -34.29 -8.60
C THR A 36 -6.94 -34.56 -9.29
N GLU A 37 -7.85 -33.58 -9.34
CA GLU A 37 -9.18 -33.74 -9.93
C GLU A 37 -9.34 -33.00 -11.27
N GLY A 38 -8.35 -32.19 -11.68
CA GLY A 38 -8.47 -31.32 -12.86
C GLY A 38 -9.44 -30.16 -12.68
N LYS A 39 -9.96 -29.94 -11.47
CA LYS A 39 -11.00 -28.94 -11.16
C LYS A 39 -10.37 -27.64 -10.64
N VAL A 40 -10.17 -26.70 -11.55
CA VAL A 40 -9.69 -25.34 -11.20
C VAL A 40 -10.67 -24.59 -10.29
N LEU A 41 -11.97 -24.78 -10.51
CA LEU A 41 -13.05 -24.20 -9.71
C LEU A 41 -13.63 -25.24 -8.75
N ARG A 42 -14.08 -24.77 -7.57
CA ARG A 42 -14.83 -25.60 -6.63
C ARG A 42 -16.21 -25.92 -7.21
N ASP A 43 -16.77 -27.07 -6.88
CA ASP A 43 -18.17 -27.36 -7.22
C ASP A 43 -19.10 -26.29 -6.62
N GLY A 44 -19.93 -25.68 -7.47
CA GLY A 44 -20.81 -24.56 -7.11
C GLY A 44 -20.12 -23.19 -6.98
N ALA A 45 -18.86 -23.06 -7.41
CA ALA A 45 -18.21 -21.76 -7.57
C ALA A 45 -18.92 -20.91 -8.63
N VAL A 46 -19.05 -19.62 -8.36
CA VAL A 46 -19.60 -18.65 -9.32
C VAL A 46 -18.52 -17.62 -9.62
N PRO A 47 -17.67 -17.86 -10.64
CA PRO A 47 -16.64 -16.91 -11.03
C PRO A 47 -17.24 -15.55 -11.40
N LEU A 48 -16.64 -14.50 -10.87
CA LEU A 48 -16.94 -13.13 -11.27
C LEU A 48 -16.21 -12.83 -12.59
N MET A 49 -16.73 -13.10 -13.79
CA MET A 49 -16.14 -12.52 -15.01
C MET A 49 -17.19 -12.29 -16.13
N PRO A 50 -17.13 -11.19 -16.92
CA PRO A 50 -16.12 -10.10 -16.87
C PRO A 50 -16.63 -8.66 -17.11
N THR A 51 -16.01 -7.67 -16.45
CA THR A 51 -15.70 -6.27 -16.89
C THR A 51 -16.76 -5.34 -17.53
N GLU A 52 -17.96 -5.81 -17.86
CA GLU A 52 -18.95 -5.09 -18.67
C GLU A 52 -19.58 -3.92 -17.92
N THR A 53 -19.69 -4.02 -16.59
CA THR A 53 -20.47 -3.06 -15.79
C THR A 53 -19.82 -1.68 -15.70
N ILE A 54 -18.49 -1.57 -15.88
CA ILE A 54 -17.77 -0.28 -15.78
C ILE A 54 -16.93 0.01 -17.03
N LEU A 55 -16.15 -0.95 -17.54
CA LEU A 55 -15.25 -0.71 -18.68
C LEU A 55 -15.90 -1.11 -20.01
N GLY A 56 -16.82 -2.08 -20.01
CA GLY A 56 -17.42 -2.65 -21.21
C GLY A 56 -16.59 -3.80 -21.78
N GLU A 57 -17.06 -4.44 -22.86
CA GLU A 57 -16.29 -5.47 -23.55
C GLU A 57 -15.01 -4.88 -24.19
N PRO A 58 -13.86 -5.55 -24.10
CA PRO A 58 -12.64 -5.10 -24.76
C PRO A 58 -12.85 -5.04 -26.28
N VAL A 59 -12.55 -3.89 -26.89
CA VAL A 59 -12.68 -3.68 -28.34
C VAL A 59 -11.75 -4.66 -29.07
N ARG A 60 -12.33 -5.67 -29.73
CA ARG A 60 -11.59 -6.82 -30.30
C ARG A 60 -10.90 -6.51 -31.64
N GLU A 61 -11.17 -5.36 -32.27
CA GLU A 61 -10.80 -5.13 -33.67
C GLU A 61 -9.32 -4.76 -33.87
N ARG A 62 -8.70 -3.98 -32.97
CA ARG A 62 -7.27 -3.61 -33.04
C ARG A 62 -6.66 -3.49 -31.65
N ARG A 63 -5.52 -4.16 -31.45
CA ARG A 63 -4.78 -4.15 -30.18
C ARG A 63 -3.65 -3.12 -30.24
N ALA A 64 -3.60 -2.24 -29.24
CA ALA A 64 -2.40 -1.46 -28.98
C ALA A 64 -1.26 -2.41 -28.56
N PRO A 65 0.01 -2.11 -28.91
CA PRO A 65 1.13 -2.92 -28.47
C PRO A 65 1.28 -2.82 -26.95
N ALA A 66 1.58 -3.94 -26.29
CA ALA A 66 1.77 -3.98 -24.83
C ALA A 66 2.92 -3.07 -24.37
N THR A 67 3.85 -2.75 -25.26
CA THR A 67 4.92 -1.77 -25.03
C THR A 67 4.39 -0.38 -24.74
N LEU A 68 3.19 0.00 -25.22
CA LEU A 68 2.60 1.30 -24.93
C LEU A 68 2.34 1.49 -23.43
N PHE A 69 1.87 0.43 -22.75
CA PHE A 69 1.69 0.45 -21.31
C PHE A 69 3.03 0.66 -20.60
N VAL A 70 4.06 -0.09 -21.00
CA VAL A 70 5.42 0.04 -20.42
C VAL A 70 5.98 1.44 -20.64
N VAL A 71 5.81 2.00 -21.84
CA VAL A 71 6.29 3.36 -22.17
C VAL A 71 5.55 4.41 -21.35
N SER A 72 4.21 4.31 -21.21
CA SER A 72 3.42 5.23 -20.38
C SER A 72 3.86 5.19 -18.91
N VAL A 73 4.07 4.00 -18.35
CA VAL A 73 4.56 3.82 -16.98
C VAL A 73 6.01 4.34 -16.83
N ALA A 74 6.88 4.10 -17.81
CA ALA A 74 8.23 4.64 -17.81
C ALA A 74 8.24 6.17 -17.88
N THR A 75 7.34 6.77 -18.68
CA THR A 75 7.15 8.23 -18.73
C THR A 75 6.70 8.78 -17.39
N LEU A 76 5.73 8.13 -16.71
CA LEU A 76 5.30 8.52 -15.36
C LEU A 76 6.52 8.61 -14.43
N ILE A 77 7.29 7.53 -14.34
CA ILE A 77 8.44 7.44 -13.44
C ILE A 77 9.49 8.49 -13.81
N ALA A 78 9.87 8.59 -15.09
CA ALA A 78 10.91 9.51 -15.54
C ALA A 78 10.53 10.98 -15.30
N VAL A 79 9.32 11.38 -15.69
CA VAL A 79 8.85 12.77 -15.54
C VAL A 79 8.64 13.11 -14.06
N THR A 80 8.17 12.19 -13.23
CA THR A 80 8.09 12.43 -11.79
C THR A 80 9.47 12.60 -11.17
N LEU A 81 10.44 11.73 -11.47
CA LEU A 81 11.80 11.88 -10.93
C LEU A 81 12.48 13.18 -11.39
N LEU A 82 12.31 13.55 -12.67
CA LEU A 82 12.79 14.83 -13.20
C LEU A 82 12.07 16.01 -12.56
N GLY A 83 10.75 15.91 -12.35
CA GLY A 83 9.96 16.92 -11.67
C GLY A 83 10.37 17.11 -10.22
N MET A 84 10.67 16.02 -9.50
CA MET A 84 11.19 16.08 -8.13
C MET A 84 12.57 16.74 -8.10
N TRP A 85 13.45 16.39 -9.05
CA TRP A 85 14.75 17.04 -9.17
C TRP A 85 14.62 18.55 -9.46
N TYR A 86 13.77 18.91 -10.41
CA TYR A 86 13.55 20.30 -10.78
C TYR A 86 12.95 21.13 -9.65
N THR A 87 11.84 20.68 -9.07
CA THR A 87 11.14 21.39 -7.99
C THR A 87 12.02 21.53 -6.75
N GLY A 88 12.75 20.47 -6.38
CA GLY A 88 13.68 20.53 -5.25
C GLY A 88 14.91 21.41 -5.51
N ALA A 89 15.44 21.40 -6.72
CA ALA A 89 16.51 22.30 -7.11
C ALA A 89 16.06 23.77 -7.05
N GLN A 90 14.82 24.07 -7.49
CA GLN A 90 14.25 25.42 -7.35
C GLN A 90 14.10 25.82 -5.88
N ALA A 91 13.58 24.95 -5.03
CA ALA A 91 13.45 25.23 -3.60
C ALA A 91 14.79 25.57 -2.93
N ILE A 92 15.86 24.83 -3.26
CA ILE A 92 17.22 25.09 -2.76
C ILE A 92 17.77 26.43 -3.30
N ILE A 93 17.55 26.72 -4.58
CA ILE A 93 17.98 28.00 -5.18
C ILE A 93 17.25 29.17 -4.53
N GLU A 94 15.94 29.03 -4.29
CA GLU A 94 15.12 30.02 -3.61
C GLU A 94 15.61 30.25 -2.17
N SER A 95 15.90 29.18 -1.40
CA SER A 95 16.44 29.32 -0.04
C SER A 95 17.83 29.98 -0.03
N MET A 96 18.70 29.66 -0.99
CA MET A 96 19.99 30.33 -1.14
C MET A 96 19.83 31.82 -1.45
N ALA A 97 18.87 32.18 -2.30
CA ALA A 97 18.58 33.56 -2.64
C ALA A 97 18.07 34.36 -1.43
N GLU A 98 17.26 33.75 -0.56
CA GLU A 98 16.82 34.35 0.71
C GLU A 98 17.99 34.62 1.68
N GLU A 99 19.01 33.78 1.67
CA GLU A 99 20.27 33.97 2.42
C GLU A 99 21.24 34.96 1.72
N GLY A 100 20.85 35.52 0.58
CA GLY A 100 21.66 36.48 -0.19
C GLY A 100 22.74 35.84 -1.07
N VAL A 101 22.69 34.52 -1.26
CA VAL A 101 23.60 33.76 -2.12
C VAL A 101 23.01 33.67 -3.52
N VAL A 102 23.72 34.20 -4.52
CA VAL A 102 23.29 34.13 -5.93
C VAL A 102 23.77 32.81 -6.55
N TYR A 103 22.82 31.98 -6.98
CA TYR A 103 23.09 30.75 -7.71
C TYR A 103 23.08 31.00 -9.22
N GLU A 104 24.24 30.97 -9.87
CA GLU A 104 24.38 31.27 -11.30
C GLU A 104 24.40 30.02 -12.20
N ALA A 105 24.51 28.83 -11.61
CA ALA A 105 24.57 27.58 -12.37
C ALA A 105 23.15 27.10 -12.76
N PRO A 106 23.02 26.25 -13.80
CA PRO A 106 21.74 25.65 -14.13
C PRO A 106 21.22 24.74 -13.01
N TRP A 107 19.91 24.66 -12.80
CA TRP A 107 19.29 23.86 -11.73
C TRP A 107 19.72 22.38 -11.70
N TRP A 108 20.02 21.78 -12.87
CA TRP A 108 20.46 20.37 -12.97
C TRP A 108 21.88 20.12 -12.45
N THR A 109 22.59 21.15 -11.99
CA THR A 109 23.89 21.00 -11.33
C THR A 109 23.75 20.70 -9.83
N ILE A 110 22.57 20.94 -9.24
CA ILE A 110 22.26 20.53 -7.87
C ILE A 110 22.16 19.01 -7.83
N ALA A 111 22.80 18.40 -6.83
CA ALA A 111 22.81 16.95 -6.70
C ALA A 111 21.38 16.40 -6.59
N PHE A 112 21.08 15.36 -7.37
CA PHE A 112 19.75 14.75 -7.41
C PHE A 112 19.22 14.36 -6.02
N SER A 113 20.08 13.81 -5.16
CA SER A 113 19.73 13.41 -3.80
C SER A 113 19.37 14.59 -2.90
N GLU A 114 20.05 15.74 -3.06
CA GLU A 114 19.79 16.94 -2.27
C GLU A 114 18.47 17.56 -2.70
N ALA A 115 18.27 17.74 -4.00
CA ALA A 115 17.01 18.24 -4.55
C ALA A 115 15.81 17.34 -4.15
N LEU A 116 15.99 16.02 -4.11
CA LEU A 116 14.93 15.10 -3.70
C LEU A 116 14.40 15.38 -2.28
N MET A 117 15.25 15.83 -1.36
CA MET A 117 14.86 16.10 0.03
C MET A 117 13.96 17.33 0.16
N GLU A 118 14.17 18.33 -0.71
CA GLU A 118 13.40 19.58 -0.74
C GLU A 118 12.32 19.61 -1.83
N SER A 119 12.06 18.47 -2.48
CA SER A 119 11.18 18.41 -3.64
C SER A 119 9.69 18.52 -3.31
N ASP A 120 8.93 19.19 -4.18
CA ASP A 120 7.48 19.10 -4.20
C ASP A 120 7.04 17.84 -4.95
N ALA A 121 6.93 16.75 -4.21
CA ALA A 121 6.50 15.46 -4.73
C ALA A 121 5.08 15.51 -5.32
N ALA A 122 4.17 16.37 -4.83
CA ALA A 122 2.80 16.42 -5.32
C ALA A 122 2.75 17.01 -6.73
N THR A 123 3.43 18.14 -6.95
CA THR A 123 3.53 18.77 -8.28
C THR A 123 4.26 17.87 -9.27
N ALA A 124 5.35 17.23 -8.85
CA ALA A 124 6.10 16.30 -9.70
C ALA A 124 5.26 15.07 -10.12
N LEU A 125 4.44 14.54 -9.21
CA LEU A 125 3.53 13.42 -9.51
C LEU A 125 2.39 13.85 -10.44
N LEU A 126 1.90 15.09 -10.31
CA LEU A 126 0.91 15.67 -11.23
C LEU A 126 1.46 15.75 -12.66
N TRP A 127 2.67 16.29 -12.85
CA TRP A 127 3.30 16.34 -14.17
C TRP A 127 3.55 14.95 -14.75
N GLY A 128 4.05 14.01 -13.94
CA GLY A 128 4.30 12.65 -14.39
C GLY A 128 3.04 11.91 -14.81
N SER A 129 1.97 11.99 -14.01
CA SER A 129 0.68 11.37 -14.33
C SER A 129 0.05 11.96 -15.58
N PHE A 130 0.11 13.28 -15.75
CA PHE A 130 -0.38 13.94 -16.95
C PHE A 130 0.44 13.56 -18.19
N ALA A 131 1.77 13.54 -18.10
CA ALA A 131 2.63 13.11 -19.20
C ALA A 131 2.38 11.65 -19.60
N ALA A 132 2.27 10.75 -18.63
CA ALA A 132 1.95 9.34 -18.87
C ALA A 132 0.59 9.15 -19.53
N TYR A 133 -0.42 9.92 -19.09
CA TYR A 133 -1.74 9.96 -19.71
C TYR A 133 -1.67 10.43 -21.17
N ILE A 134 -0.95 11.51 -21.46
CA ILE A 134 -0.78 12.01 -22.82
C ILE A 134 -0.07 10.98 -23.71
N VAL A 135 0.99 10.34 -23.21
CA VAL A 135 1.68 9.26 -23.94
C VAL A 135 0.74 8.10 -24.24
N ALA A 136 -0.06 7.67 -23.27
CA ALA A 136 -1.06 6.63 -23.47
C ALA A 136 -2.08 7.05 -24.53
N LEU A 137 -2.70 8.24 -24.37
CA LEU A 137 -3.71 8.79 -25.27
C LEU A 137 -3.18 8.90 -26.71
N VAL A 138 -2.03 9.52 -26.90
CA VAL A 138 -1.40 9.65 -28.22
C VAL A 138 -1.09 8.26 -28.79
N GLY A 139 -0.59 7.33 -27.97
CA GLY A 139 -0.26 5.97 -28.41
C GLY A 139 -1.46 5.14 -28.84
N VAL A 140 -2.59 5.17 -28.12
CA VAL A 140 -3.81 4.45 -28.56
C VAL A 140 -4.42 5.07 -29.81
N LEU A 141 -4.33 6.39 -29.99
CA LEU A 141 -4.78 7.07 -31.20
C LEU A 141 -3.87 6.79 -32.41
N ALA A 142 -2.55 6.85 -32.21
CA ALA A 142 -1.56 6.59 -33.26
C ALA A 142 -1.56 5.12 -33.72
N SER A 143 -1.72 4.18 -32.79
CA SER A 143 -1.93 2.76 -33.12
C SER A 143 -3.30 2.47 -33.73
N ARG A 144 -4.22 3.46 -33.73
CA ARG A 144 -5.61 3.32 -34.16
C ARG A 144 -6.33 2.18 -33.43
N ALA A 145 -5.93 1.92 -32.18
CA ALA A 145 -6.55 0.92 -31.33
C ALA A 145 -7.89 1.42 -30.78
N LEU A 146 -8.01 2.73 -30.54
CA LEU A 146 -9.24 3.39 -30.12
C LEU A 146 -9.48 4.66 -30.94
N SER A 147 -10.75 5.03 -31.13
CA SER A 147 -11.11 6.36 -31.61
C SER A 147 -10.96 7.40 -30.49
N PHE A 148 -10.85 8.68 -30.83
CA PHE A 148 -10.77 9.76 -29.85
C PHE A 148 -11.95 9.74 -28.86
N SER A 149 -13.18 9.57 -29.35
CA SER A 149 -14.37 9.49 -28.51
C SER A 149 -14.30 8.33 -27.51
N ARG A 150 -13.84 7.14 -27.96
CA ARG A 150 -13.68 5.99 -27.07
C ARG A 150 -12.55 6.20 -26.07
N ALA A 151 -11.43 6.77 -26.50
CA ALA A 151 -10.32 7.10 -25.61
C ALA A 151 -10.77 8.05 -24.49
N MET A 152 -11.53 9.10 -24.83
CA MET A 152 -12.09 10.02 -23.84
C MET A 152 -13.12 9.36 -22.91
N GLU A 153 -13.95 8.45 -23.43
CA GLU A 153 -14.86 7.64 -22.61
C GLU A 153 -14.09 6.83 -21.55
N TYR A 154 -13.01 6.16 -21.96
CA TYR A 154 -12.13 5.43 -21.03
C TYR A 154 -11.43 6.35 -20.03
N THR A 155 -11.02 7.55 -20.44
CA THR A 155 -10.48 8.57 -19.52
C THR A 155 -11.49 8.90 -18.43
N VAL A 156 -12.73 9.21 -18.80
CA VAL A 156 -13.79 9.57 -17.83
C VAL A 156 -14.12 8.38 -16.93
N LYS A 157 -14.20 7.16 -17.48
CA LYS A 157 -14.37 5.94 -16.69
C LYS A 157 -13.24 5.76 -15.67
N GLY A 158 -11.99 6.01 -16.06
CA GLY A 158 -10.85 5.99 -15.15
C GLY A 158 -10.89 7.08 -14.07
N MET A 159 -11.40 8.28 -14.39
CA MET A 159 -11.63 9.30 -13.37
C MET A 159 -12.73 8.89 -12.38
N TYR A 160 -13.78 8.23 -12.85
CA TYR A 160 -14.88 7.75 -12.02
C TYR A 160 -14.42 6.71 -10.99
N THR A 161 -13.50 5.81 -11.37
CA THR A 161 -12.97 4.81 -10.41
C THR A 161 -12.21 5.45 -9.25
N MET A 162 -11.68 6.67 -9.41
CA MET A 162 -10.95 7.41 -8.37
C MET A 162 -11.84 8.30 -7.49
N LEU A 163 -13.13 8.44 -7.81
CA LEU A 163 -14.03 9.36 -7.09
C LEU A 163 -14.13 9.02 -5.59
N TYR A 164 -14.21 7.71 -5.26
CA TYR A 164 -14.32 7.25 -3.88
C TYR A 164 -13.07 7.60 -3.06
N ALA A 165 -11.87 7.33 -3.60
CA ALA A 165 -10.61 7.68 -2.96
C ALA A 165 -10.50 9.19 -2.70
N ASN A 166 -10.83 10.01 -3.71
CA ASN A 166 -10.81 11.48 -3.59
C ASN A 166 -11.80 12.00 -2.54
N ALA A 167 -13.02 11.46 -2.50
CA ALA A 167 -14.02 11.84 -1.51
C ALA A 167 -13.52 11.54 -0.08
N ILE A 168 -12.88 10.39 0.13
CA ILE A 168 -12.34 10.07 1.44
C ILE A 168 -11.16 10.96 1.82
N LEU A 169 -10.24 11.27 0.89
CA LEU A 169 -9.13 12.18 1.17
C LEU A 169 -9.62 13.58 1.57
N LEU A 170 -10.67 14.09 0.92
CA LEU A 170 -11.31 15.35 1.30
C LEU A 170 -11.95 15.30 2.69
N LEU A 171 -12.66 14.20 3.00
CA LEU A 171 -13.25 13.99 4.32
C LEU A 171 -12.17 13.79 5.41
N ALA A 172 -11.07 13.13 5.08
CA ALA A 172 -9.93 12.93 5.96
C ALA A 172 -9.27 14.26 6.36
N TRP A 173 -9.06 15.15 5.41
CA TRP A 173 -8.58 16.51 5.72
C TRP A 173 -9.60 17.30 6.54
N SER A 174 -10.89 17.10 6.28
CA SER A 174 -11.96 17.71 7.08
C SER A 174 -11.96 17.19 8.52
N ILE A 175 -11.78 15.88 8.72
CA ILE A 175 -11.62 15.24 10.04
C ILE A 175 -10.34 15.75 10.73
N LYS A 176 -9.21 15.87 10.02
CA LYS A 176 -7.97 16.46 10.56
C LYS A 176 -8.22 17.85 11.12
N THR A 177 -8.86 18.72 10.33
CA THR A 177 -9.17 20.09 10.75
C THR A 177 -10.14 20.12 11.92
N ALA A 178 -11.21 19.32 11.87
CA ALA A 178 -12.22 19.25 12.93
C ALA A 178 -11.63 18.72 14.26
N THR A 179 -10.87 17.62 14.20
CA THR A 179 -10.21 17.02 15.37
C THR A 179 -9.14 17.92 15.96
N GLY A 180 -8.43 18.69 15.12
CA GLY A 180 -7.53 19.75 15.56
C GLY A 180 -8.28 20.88 16.27
N ALA A 181 -9.41 21.34 15.72
CA ALA A 181 -10.19 22.44 16.29
C ALA A 181 -10.80 22.12 17.66
N VAL A 182 -11.19 20.85 17.90
CA VAL A 182 -11.77 20.42 19.19
C VAL A 182 -10.73 19.82 20.14
N GLY A 183 -9.44 19.82 19.78
CA GLY A 183 -8.36 19.30 20.63
C GLY A 183 -8.47 17.79 20.90
N THR A 184 -8.93 16.99 19.93
CA THR A 184 -9.14 15.54 20.13
C THR A 184 -7.85 14.84 20.53
N ALA A 185 -6.72 15.22 19.92
CA ALA A 185 -5.42 14.62 20.25
C ALA A 185 -5.05 14.91 21.71
N GLU A 186 -5.21 16.15 22.17
CA GLU A 186 -4.98 16.57 23.55
C GLU A 186 -5.86 15.79 24.53
N TYR A 187 -7.16 15.65 24.22
CA TYR A 187 -8.09 14.88 25.04
C TYR A 187 -7.67 13.42 25.17
N VAL A 188 -7.37 12.75 24.05
CA VAL A 188 -6.97 11.33 24.03
C VAL A 188 -5.63 11.15 24.73
N VAL A 189 -4.66 12.04 24.49
CA VAL A 189 -3.36 12.00 25.18
C VAL A 189 -3.54 12.17 26.69
N ALA A 190 -4.34 13.13 27.14
CA ALA A 190 -4.58 13.36 28.56
C ALA A 190 -5.19 12.12 29.25
N HIS A 191 -6.16 11.46 28.61
CA HIS A 191 -6.74 10.21 29.12
C HIS A 191 -5.73 9.05 29.07
N ALA A 192 -4.99 8.91 27.98
CA ALA A 192 -3.99 7.87 27.82
C ALA A 192 -2.88 7.98 28.88
N VAL A 193 -2.36 9.20 29.11
CA VAL A 193 -1.40 9.49 30.18
C VAL A 193 -2.03 9.25 31.56
N GLY A 194 -3.28 9.68 31.78
CA GLY A 194 -3.98 9.51 33.05
C GLY A 194 -4.19 8.06 33.46
N VAL A 195 -4.34 7.14 32.50
CA VAL A 195 -4.46 5.69 32.74
C VAL A 195 -3.10 4.97 32.61
N GLY A 196 -2.02 5.70 32.32
CA GLY A 196 -0.66 5.15 32.25
C GLY A 196 -0.35 4.35 30.99
N VAL A 197 -1.01 4.64 29.86
CA VAL A 197 -0.75 3.99 28.57
C VAL A 197 0.65 4.39 28.07
N PRO A 198 1.60 3.45 27.90
CA PRO A 198 2.95 3.78 27.46
C PRO A 198 2.99 4.25 26.01
N ALA A 199 3.80 5.26 25.69
CA ALA A 199 3.97 5.74 24.31
C ALA A 199 4.41 4.61 23.35
N TYR A 200 5.22 3.67 23.83
CA TYR A 200 5.65 2.50 23.07
C TYR A 200 4.52 1.55 22.65
N SER A 201 3.32 1.61 23.28
CA SER A 201 2.16 0.80 22.86
C SER A 201 1.39 1.40 21.69
N ALA A 202 1.60 2.69 21.40
CA ALA A 202 0.81 3.41 20.40
C ALA A 202 0.86 2.73 19.02
N PRO A 203 2.02 2.27 18.48
CA PRO A 203 2.06 1.61 17.19
C PRO A 203 1.24 0.32 17.14
N LEU A 204 1.25 -0.49 18.20
CA LEU A 204 0.46 -1.73 18.27
C LEU A 204 -1.04 -1.45 18.24
N ILE A 205 -1.50 -0.51 19.06
CA ILE A 205 -2.92 -0.14 19.14
C ILE A 205 -3.38 0.42 17.80
N VAL A 206 -2.61 1.34 17.23
CA VAL A 206 -2.88 1.94 15.92
C VAL A 206 -2.94 0.86 14.84
N PHE A 207 -2.00 -0.09 14.83
CA PHE A 207 -1.98 -1.19 13.86
C PHE A 207 -3.27 -2.02 13.94
N LEU A 208 -3.67 -2.45 15.14
CA LEU A 208 -4.87 -3.27 15.34
C LEU A 208 -6.17 -2.52 14.97
N VAL A 209 -6.28 -1.24 15.35
CA VAL A 209 -7.44 -0.42 14.99
C VAL A 209 -7.49 -0.20 13.47
N SER A 210 -6.36 0.12 12.84
CA SER A 210 -6.29 0.27 11.38
C SER A 210 -6.64 -1.03 10.65
N MET A 211 -6.17 -2.19 11.14
CA MET A 211 -6.56 -3.50 10.60
C MET A 211 -8.08 -3.69 10.66
N PHE A 212 -8.68 -3.42 11.82
CA PHE A 212 -10.12 -3.59 12.03
C PHE A 212 -10.94 -2.65 11.13
N VAL A 213 -10.63 -1.35 11.16
CA VAL A 213 -11.31 -0.33 10.34
C VAL A 213 -11.19 -0.71 8.87
N SER A 214 -9.99 -1.03 8.38
CA SER A 214 -9.81 -1.39 6.99
C SER A 214 -10.50 -2.68 6.58
N TYR A 215 -10.49 -3.70 7.45
CA TYR A 215 -11.17 -4.96 7.17
C TYR A 215 -12.69 -4.76 7.02
N THR A 216 -13.28 -3.96 7.91
CA THR A 216 -14.72 -3.67 7.93
C THR A 216 -15.18 -2.68 6.85
N THR A 217 -14.28 -1.84 6.34
CA THR A 217 -14.59 -0.85 5.31
C THR A 217 -14.16 -1.28 3.91
N GLY A 218 -13.25 -2.26 3.81
CA GLY A 218 -12.70 -2.73 2.54
C GLY A 218 -11.81 -1.71 1.83
N THR A 219 -11.26 -0.71 2.52
CA THR A 219 -10.43 0.32 1.88
C THR A 219 -9.18 0.67 2.69
N SER A 220 -8.03 0.62 2.02
CA SER A 220 -6.75 1.06 2.58
C SER A 220 -6.68 2.59 2.64
N TRP A 221 -6.99 3.26 1.53
CA TRP A 221 -7.02 4.72 1.44
C TRP A 221 -7.97 5.37 2.45
N GLY A 222 -9.15 4.79 2.64
CA GLY A 222 -10.08 5.32 3.63
C GLY A 222 -9.58 5.21 5.06
N THR A 223 -8.92 4.09 5.36
CA THR A 223 -8.28 3.88 6.65
C THR A 223 -7.13 4.86 6.87
N PHE A 224 -6.28 5.09 5.87
CA PHE A 224 -5.20 6.07 5.99
C PHE A 224 -5.73 7.47 6.23
N GLY A 225 -6.77 7.86 5.49
CA GLY A 225 -7.41 9.15 5.62
C GLY A 225 -7.94 9.41 7.04
N VAL A 226 -8.64 8.44 7.64
CA VAL A 226 -9.20 8.60 8.99
C VAL A 226 -8.13 8.46 10.07
N MET A 227 -7.19 7.51 9.92
CA MET A 227 -6.26 7.15 10.98
C MET A 227 -5.02 8.05 11.05
N MET A 228 -4.49 8.56 9.93
CA MET A 228 -3.27 9.39 9.95
C MET A 228 -3.43 10.69 10.75
N PRO A 229 -4.53 11.46 10.59
CA PRO A 229 -4.76 12.69 11.36
C PRO A 229 -4.87 12.45 12.86
N LEU A 230 -5.20 11.24 13.29
CA LEU A 230 -5.32 10.85 14.69
C LEU A 230 -4.01 10.29 15.24
N ALA A 231 -3.42 9.33 14.52
CA ALA A 231 -2.26 8.57 14.97
C ALA A 231 -0.99 9.43 15.07
N VAL A 232 -0.76 10.33 14.11
CA VAL A 232 0.45 11.17 14.08
C VAL A 232 0.53 12.12 15.28
N PRO A 233 -0.45 13.02 15.53
CA PRO A 233 -0.37 13.93 16.67
C PRO A 233 -0.45 13.20 18.01
N LEU A 234 -1.20 12.10 18.11
CA LEU A 234 -1.26 11.26 19.32
C LEU A 234 0.12 10.70 19.65
N ALA A 235 0.77 10.04 18.68
CA ALA A 235 2.08 9.43 18.86
C ALA A 235 3.14 10.45 19.27
N TRP A 236 3.17 11.58 18.57
CA TRP A 236 4.10 12.67 18.82
C TRP A 236 3.95 13.24 20.23
N LYS A 237 2.73 13.64 20.60
CA LYS A 237 2.46 14.26 21.91
C LYS A 237 2.66 13.28 23.06
N LEU A 238 2.20 12.04 22.92
CA LEU A 238 2.33 11.03 23.96
C LEU A 238 3.80 10.70 24.24
N ALA A 239 4.64 10.59 23.20
CA ALA A 239 6.07 10.33 23.35
C ALA A 239 6.80 11.51 24.00
N LEU A 240 6.54 12.75 23.55
CA LEU A 240 7.17 13.94 24.14
C LEU A 240 6.77 14.16 25.60
N MET A 241 5.49 13.96 25.95
CA MET A 241 5.01 14.16 27.32
C MET A 241 5.58 13.13 28.31
N GLN A 242 5.78 11.89 27.90
CA GLN A 242 6.27 10.83 28.80
C GLN A 242 7.79 10.80 28.92
N TYR A 243 8.53 11.14 27.85
CA TYR A 243 9.97 10.92 27.79
C TYR A 243 10.79 12.19 27.52
N GLY A 244 10.17 13.27 27.03
CA GLY A 244 10.88 14.52 26.69
C GLY A 244 11.91 14.40 25.56
N ASP A 245 11.96 13.26 24.87
CA ASP A 245 12.96 12.94 23.84
C ASP A 245 12.33 13.08 22.45
N VAL A 246 12.85 14.05 21.68
CA VAL A 246 12.43 14.33 20.31
C VAL A 246 12.76 13.16 19.37
N GLY A 247 13.91 12.52 19.53
CA GLY A 247 14.32 11.36 18.72
C GLY A 247 13.39 10.16 18.95
N LEU A 248 12.98 9.94 20.20
CA LEU A 248 11.96 8.94 20.50
C LEU A 248 10.60 9.32 19.90
N ALA A 249 10.20 10.59 19.98
CA ALA A 249 8.94 11.06 19.40
C ALA A 249 8.88 10.83 17.88
N TYR A 250 9.97 11.11 17.16
CA TYR A 250 10.09 10.75 15.74
C TYR A 250 9.95 9.24 15.52
N THR A 251 10.62 8.43 16.35
CA THR A 251 10.62 6.97 16.24
C THR A 251 9.23 6.37 16.44
N VAL A 252 8.53 6.77 17.49
CA VAL A 252 7.17 6.31 17.80
C VAL A 252 6.18 6.80 16.74
N THR A 253 6.31 8.06 16.29
CA THR A 253 5.45 8.62 15.23
C THR A 253 5.65 7.88 13.91
N ALA A 254 6.90 7.63 13.51
CA ALA A 254 7.20 6.84 12.31
C ALA A 254 6.68 5.40 12.41
N ALA A 255 6.74 4.79 13.61
CA ALA A 255 6.17 3.48 13.86
C ALA A 255 4.63 3.48 13.76
N CYS A 256 3.95 4.51 14.27
CA CYS A 256 2.50 4.68 14.12
C CYS A 256 2.09 4.92 12.66
N ILE A 257 2.86 5.71 11.90
CA ILE A 257 2.63 5.87 10.45
C ILE A 257 2.75 4.52 9.74
N GLY A 258 3.80 3.75 10.04
CA GLY A 258 3.98 2.40 9.51
C GLY A 258 2.87 1.44 9.92
N ALA A 259 2.35 1.58 11.14
CA ALA A 259 1.22 0.82 11.66
C ALA A 259 -0.10 1.15 10.94
N VAL A 260 -0.38 2.44 10.65
CA VAL A 260 -1.55 2.83 9.87
C VAL A 260 -1.46 2.24 8.46
N PHE A 261 -0.30 2.38 7.80
CA PHE A 261 -0.10 1.81 6.46
C PHE A 261 -0.23 0.29 6.47
N GLY A 262 0.46 -0.39 7.37
CA GLY A 262 0.41 -1.86 7.47
C GLY A 262 -0.99 -2.37 7.77
N GLY A 263 -1.68 -1.78 8.76
CA GLY A 263 -3.01 -2.21 9.17
C GLY A 263 -4.06 -1.92 8.10
N GLY A 264 -3.97 -0.76 7.45
CA GLY A 264 -4.86 -0.41 6.34
C GLY A 264 -4.64 -1.27 5.09
N ILE A 265 -3.42 -1.70 4.77
CA ILE A 265 -3.20 -2.64 3.66
C ILE A 265 -3.66 -4.04 4.05
N TYR A 266 -3.51 -4.44 5.32
CA TYR A 266 -4.00 -5.74 5.78
C TYR A 266 -5.50 -5.88 5.56
N GLY A 267 -6.29 -4.94 6.07
CA GLY A 267 -7.74 -5.01 5.96
C GLY A 267 -8.21 -5.04 4.51
N ASP A 268 -7.66 -4.16 3.67
CA ASP A 268 -7.93 -4.11 2.23
C ASP A 268 -7.54 -5.44 1.51
N HIS A 269 -6.42 -6.04 1.88
CA HIS A 269 -5.93 -7.28 1.26
C HIS A 269 -6.80 -8.51 1.55
N VAL A 270 -7.43 -8.60 2.72
CA VAL A 270 -8.18 -9.80 3.14
C VAL A 270 -9.69 -9.57 3.33
N SER A 271 -10.19 -8.35 3.09
CA SER A 271 -11.60 -8.02 3.24
C SER A 271 -12.45 -8.53 2.07
N PRO A 272 -13.56 -9.25 2.32
CA PRO A 272 -14.50 -9.67 1.28
C PRO A 272 -15.27 -8.55 0.58
N ILE A 273 -15.11 -7.30 1.02
CA ILE A 273 -15.79 -6.16 0.42
C ILE A 273 -14.81 -5.14 -0.17
N SER A 274 -13.51 -5.47 -0.16
CA SER A 274 -12.48 -4.60 -0.75
C SER A 274 -12.58 -4.59 -2.26
N ASP A 275 -12.41 -3.40 -2.84
CA ASP A 275 -12.35 -3.18 -4.27
C ASP A 275 -11.16 -3.92 -4.91
N THR A 276 -9.99 -3.88 -4.26
CA THR A 276 -8.79 -4.61 -4.67
C THR A 276 -9.02 -6.12 -4.62
N THR A 277 -9.70 -6.62 -3.59
CA THR A 277 -10.01 -8.05 -3.43
C THR A 277 -11.03 -8.51 -4.48
N ILE A 278 -12.09 -7.73 -4.72
CA ILE A 278 -13.09 -7.98 -5.77
C ILE A 278 -12.40 -8.00 -7.14
N MET A 279 -11.63 -6.97 -7.45
CA MET A 279 -10.93 -6.83 -8.73
C MET A 279 -9.90 -7.95 -8.96
N SER A 280 -9.17 -8.37 -7.91
CA SER A 280 -8.20 -9.47 -7.99
C SER A 280 -8.88 -10.82 -8.25
N SER A 281 -10.01 -11.08 -7.59
CA SER A 281 -10.80 -12.30 -7.84
C SER A 281 -11.39 -12.34 -9.25
N MET A 282 -11.85 -11.19 -9.75
CA MET A 282 -12.35 -11.04 -11.11
C MET A 282 -11.25 -11.32 -12.14
N PHE A 283 -10.10 -10.65 -12.06
CA PHE A 283 -9.01 -10.87 -13.02
C PHE A 283 -8.42 -12.29 -12.97
N SER A 284 -8.54 -12.96 -11.84
CA SER A 284 -8.15 -14.37 -11.69
C SER A 284 -9.22 -15.34 -12.17
N ALA A 285 -10.39 -14.85 -12.60
CA ALA A 285 -11.57 -15.64 -12.98
C ALA A 285 -11.94 -16.71 -11.94
N CYS A 286 -11.77 -16.39 -10.66
CA CYS A 286 -12.10 -17.28 -9.56
C CYS A 286 -13.35 -16.80 -8.82
N ASP A 287 -13.91 -17.70 -8.01
CA ASP A 287 -14.97 -17.32 -7.08
C ASP A 287 -14.41 -16.34 -6.04
N HIS A 288 -15.16 -15.28 -5.79
CA HIS A 288 -14.76 -14.21 -4.90
C HIS A 288 -14.46 -14.69 -3.47
N ILE A 289 -15.32 -15.56 -2.94
CA ILE A 289 -15.18 -16.07 -1.59
C ILE A 289 -14.03 -17.06 -1.50
N ASP A 290 -13.79 -17.83 -2.56
CA ASP A 290 -12.60 -18.68 -2.63
C ASP A 290 -11.32 -17.84 -2.66
N HIS A 291 -11.29 -16.69 -3.37
CA HIS A 291 -10.17 -15.75 -3.32
C HIS A 291 -9.92 -15.26 -1.88
N VAL A 292 -10.93 -14.73 -1.21
CA VAL A 292 -10.82 -14.22 0.17
C VAL A 292 -10.31 -15.29 1.13
N LYS A 293 -10.92 -16.49 1.11
CA LYS A 293 -10.56 -17.59 2.01
C LYS A 293 -9.13 -18.08 1.79
N THR A 294 -8.65 -18.04 0.55
CA THR A 294 -7.31 -18.49 0.22
C THR A 294 -6.24 -17.45 0.57
N GLN A 295 -6.56 -16.15 0.51
CA GLN A 295 -5.63 -15.06 0.88
C GLN A 295 -5.55 -14.83 2.39
N LEU A 296 -6.68 -14.94 3.11
CA LEU A 296 -6.77 -14.61 4.55
C LEU A 296 -5.65 -15.24 5.40
N PRO A 297 -5.32 -16.55 5.29
CA PRO A 297 -4.26 -17.15 6.10
C PRO A 297 -2.86 -16.56 5.86
N TYR A 298 -2.55 -16.14 4.62
CA TYR A 298 -1.26 -15.53 4.30
C TYR A 298 -1.17 -14.12 4.86
N GLY A 299 -2.21 -13.31 4.65
CA GLY A 299 -2.31 -11.97 5.22
C GLY A 299 -2.24 -12.02 6.75
N THR A 300 -2.99 -12.91 7.39
CA THR A 300 -3.01 -13.03 8.85
C THR A 300 -1.67 -13.54 9.40
N LEU A 301 -0.94 -14.41 8.69
CA LEU A 301 0.41 -14.80 9.10
C LEU A 301 1.36 -13.59 9.15
N ALA A 302 1.41 -12.79 8.07
CA ALA A 302 2.24 -11.60 8.02
C ALA A 302 1.81 -10.56 9.08
N ALA A 303 0.51 -10.38 9.29
CA ALA A 303 -0.03 -9.47 10.31
C ALA A 303 0.29 -9.93 11.73
N THR A 304 0.20 -11.23 12.01
CA THR A 304 0.55 -11.81 13.32
C THR A 304 2.02 -11.55 13.66
N ILE A 305 2.92 -11.71 12.69
CA ILE A 305 4.33 -11.38 12.87
C ILE A 305 4.50 -9.87 13.07
N GLY A 306 3.79 -9.04 12.32
CA GLY A 306 3.73 -7.59 12.55
C GLY A 306 3.31 -7.23 13.99
N ILE A 307 2.28 -7.89 14.52
CA ILE A 307 1.85 -7.74 15.93
C ILE A 307 2.98 -8.09 16.89
N VAL A 308 3.68 -9.21 16.66
CA VAL A 308 4.84 -9.60 17.48
C VAL A 308 5.94 -8.52 17.43
N LEU A 309 6.22 -7.95 16.27
CA LEU A 309 7.21 -6.87 16.16
C LEU A 309 6.79 -5.60 16.90
N TYR A 310 5.51 -5.22 16.87
CA TYR A 310 5.02 -4.09 17.65
C TYR A 310 4.93 -4.40 19.16
N LEU A 311 4.75 -5.67 19.56
CA LEU A 311 4.90 -6.09 20.95
C LEU A 311 6.36 -6.00 21.42
N LEU A 312 7.33 -6.32 20.57
CA LEU A 312 8.75 -6.09 20.88
C LEU A 312 9.09 -4.60 20.92
N PHE A 313 8.47 -3.79 20.05
CA PHE A 313 8.56 -2.34 20.12
C PHE A 313 8.06 -1.81 21.48
N LEU A 314 6.97 -2.38 22.01
CA LEU A 314 6.43 -2.06 23.33
C LEU A 314 7.45 -2.30 24.47
N THR A 315 8.32 -3.32 24.35
CA THR A 315 9.36 -3.57 25.37
C THR A 315 10.56 -2.63 25.28
N GLY A 316 10.52 -1.63 24.40
CA GLY A 316 11.60 -0.66 24.18
C GLY A 316 12.57 -1.03 23.05
N LEU A 317 12.39 -2.16 22.37
CA LEU A 317 13.19 -2.50 21.18
C LEU A 317 12.67 -1.70 19.99
N THR A 318 13.12 -0.47 19.82
CA THR A 318 12.60 0.43 18.79
C THR A 318 13.34 0.38 17.47
N SER A 319 14.57 -0.14 17.42
CA SER A 319 15.38 -0.10 16.20
C SER A 319 14.77 -0.95 15.08
N ALA A 320 14.31 -0.28 14.01
CA ALA A 320 13.78 -0.97 12.83
C ALA A 320 14.82 -1.85 12.13
N LEU A 321 16.11 -1.50 12.23
CA LEU A 321 17.22 -2.32 11.73
C LEU A 321 17.37 -3.66 12.45
N VAL A 322 16.79 -3.79 13.66
CA VAL A 322 16.76 -5.04 14.42
C VAL A 322 15.42 -5.74 14.25
N LEU A 323 14.32 -5.00 14.41
CA LEU A 323 12.96 -5.56 14.34
C LEU A 323 12.66 -6.17 12.97
N LEU A 324 13.05 -5.51 11.87
CA LEU A 324 12.71 -6.00 10.54
C LEU A 324 13.44 -7.31 10.21
N PRO A 325 14.78 -7.44 10.36
CA PRO A 325 15.46 -8.73 10.18
C PRO A 325 14.92 -9.82 11.10
N LEU A 326 14.63 -9.51 12.36
CA LEU A 326 14.01 -10.46 13.29
C LEU A 326 12.65 -10.95 12.77
N GLY A 327 11.82 -10.03 12.26
CA GLY A 327 10.55 -10.35 11.63
C GLY A 327 10.68 -11.25 10.41
N LEU A 328 11.68 -11.00 9.56
CA LEU A 328 11.99 -11.82 8.40
C LEU A 328 12.42 -13.23 8.81
N VAL A 329 13.29 -13.35 9.81
CA VAL A 329 13.71 -14.65 10.36
C VAL A 329 12.52 -15.40 10.94
N LEU A 330 11.67 -14.72 11.71
CA LEU A 330 10.46 -15.31 12.29
C LEU A 330 9.49 -15.76 11.20
N LEU A 331 9.28 -14.96 10.15
CA LEU A 331 8.46 -15.31 9.00
C LEU A 331 8.97 -16.57 8.31
N VAL A 332 10.26 -16.62 7.98
CA VAL A 332 10.89 -17.78 7.35
C VAL A 332 10.77 -19.01 8.25
N ALA A 333 11.06 -18.87 9.55
CA ALA A 333 10.99 -19.98 10.50
C ALA A 333 9.58 -20.56 10.63
N VAL A 334 8.56 -19.70 10.81
CA VAL A 334 7.15 -20.11 10.90
C VAL A 334 6.69 -20.72 9.59
N TYR A 335 7.03 -20.11 8.45
CA TYR A 335 6.70 -20.62 7.14
C TYR A 335 7.30 -22.02 6.89
N LEU A 336 8.60 -22.21 7.16
CA LEU A 336 9.26 -23.51 7.04
C LEU A 336 8.68 -24.54 8.02
N ALA A 337 8.32 -24.13 9.24
CA ALA A 337 7.65 -25.01 10.20
C ALA A 337 6.29 -25.48 9.69
N LEU A 338 5.50 -24.58 9.11
CA LEU A 338 4.24 -24.92 8.44
C LEU A 338 4.46 -25.89 7.27
N MET A 339 5.61 -25.84 6.61
CA MET A 339 5.94 -26.70 5.47
C MET A 339 6.47 -28.09 5.81
N ARG A 340 6.81 -28.38 7.07
CA ARG A 340 7.40 -29.68 7.45
C ARG A 340 6.44 -30.87 7.35
N SER A 341 5.13 -30.64 7.25
CA SER A 341 4.17 -31.72 6.99
C SER A 341 4.32 -32.25 5.57
N ARG A 342 4.42 -33.60 5.44
CA ARG A 342 4.51 -34.35 4.16
C ARG A 342 3.21 -34.43 3.37
N GLU A 343 2.09 -34.06 3.99
CA GLU A 343 0.92 -33.57 3.26
C GLU A 343 1.37 -32.25 2.58
N ARG A 344 0.59 -31.27 2.15
CA ARG A 344 1.12 -29.96 1.64
C ARG A 344 2.10 -29.91 0.43
N TYR A 345 2.77 -30.98 0.02
CA TYR A 345 3.53 -31.06 -1.22
C TYR A 345 2.63 -31.65 -2.30
N VAL A 346 2.37 -30.87 -3.35
CA VAL A 346 1.67 -31.32 -4.55
C VAL A 346 2.75 -31.54 -5.62
N PRO A 347 3.08 -32.80 -5.96
CA PRO A 347 4.00 -33.07 -7.05
C PRO A 347 3.41 -32.58 -8.37
N ASN A 348 4.26 -32.01 -9.23
CA ASN A 348 4.01 -31.59 -10.62
C ASN A 348 3.37 -30.20 -10.82
N TYR A 349 4.23 -29.19 -10.98
CA TYR A 349 3.89 -27.95 -11.71
C TYR A 349 4.04 -28.11 -13.24
N THR A 350 4.54 -29.25 -13.71
CA THR A 350 4.88 -29.52 -15.11
C THR A 350 4.42 -30.92 -15.50
N ALA A 351 3.12 -31.05 -15.77
CA ALA A 351 2.57 -32.20 -16.50
C ALA A 351 1.29 -31.77 -17.23
N SER A 352 1.45 -30.86 -18.20
CA SER A 352 0.58 -30.72 -19.37
C SER A 352 1.34 -29.95 -20.45
#